data_AF-A0A8C8CXY5-F1
#
_entry.id   AF-A0A8C8CXY5-F1
#
_cell.length_a   1.000
_cell.length_b   1.000
_cell.length_c   1.000
_cell.angle_alpha   90.00
_cell.angle_beta   90.00
_cell.angle_gamma   90.00
#
_symmetry.space_group_name_H-M   'P 1'
#
loop_
_entity.id
_entity.type
_entity.pdbx_description
1 polymer ?
#
loop_
_entity_poly.entity_id
_entity_poly.type
_entity_poly.pdbx_seq_one_letter_code
_entity_poly.pdbx_strand_id
1 'polypeptide(L)'
;MALKKVCIIGSGNWGSAIAKIVGVNAGKLDVFDTTVNMWVFEETVNGRKLTEIINTDHENVKYLPGHKLPPNIVAVPEVTDAVKGADILIFVIPHQFINRICDTIKEHIKKDAVGMSLIKGVDEGPEGLKLISDVIREKLGVTMTVLMGANIANEVAEEKFCETTIGCKNKEWGPILKKLMQTTNFRVTVVEEADVVEICGALKNIVAVGAGFCDGLGFGDNTKAAVIRLGLMEMIAFARIFCTAGTVSPVTFLESCGVADLITTCYGGRNRKIAEAFAKTGKTIEELEKEMLNGQKLQGPATAAEVNHILKKKGLVDNFRDFCSSFQSLAAENWKERRPKKELVLGVTREIYLLERVLQVPLVQCCQPDLFPRTPRQRVHHLFAEPP
;
A
#
# COMPACT_ATOMS: atom_id res chain seq x y z
N MET A 1 16.57 29.76 -4.24
CA MET A 1 15.92 28.96 -5.31
C MET A 1 14.45 29.34 -5.36
N ALA A 2 13.78 29.18 -6.50
CA ALA A 2 12.32 29.36 -6.55
C ALA A 2 11.63 28.33 -5.65
N LEU A 3 10.60 28.77 -4.93
CA LEU A 3 9.77 27.90 -4.08
C LEU A 3 9.06 26.85 -4.92
N LYS A 4 8.97 25.63 -4.41
CA LYS A 4 8.32 24.51 -5.09
C LYS A 4 6.81 24.52 -4.82
N LYS A 5 6.01 24.63 -5.87
CA LYS A 5 4.55 24.59 -5.79
C LYS A 5 4.05 23.15 -5.74
N VAL A 6 3.08 22.89 -4.85
CA VAL A 6 2.52 21.54 -4.63
C VAL A 6 1.05 21.53 -5.02
N CYS A 7 0.65 20.52 -5.78
CA CYS A 7 -0.75 20.22 -6.06
C CYS A 7 -1.08 18.78 -5.61
N ILE A 8 -2.14 18.63 -4.84
CA ILE A 8 -2.72 17.35 -4.45
C ILE A 8 -3.88 17.05 -5.39
N ILE A 9 -3.78 15.97 -6.15
CA ILE A 9 -4.78 15.50 -7.09
C ILE A 9 -5.60 14.43 -6.39
N GLY A 10 -6.70 14.86 -5.75
CA GLY A 10 -7.63 13.98 -5.05
C GLY A 10 -7.95 14.44 -3.62
N SER A 11 -9.23 14.39 -3.27
CA SER A 11 -9.79 14.93 -2.03
C SER A 11 -10.56 13.91 -1.20
N GLY A 12 -10.26 12.62 -1.36
CA GLY A 12 -10.83 11.57 -0.52
C GLY A 12 -10.33 11.63 0.93
N ASN A 13 -10.67 10.61 1.73
CA ASN A 13 -10.23 10.55 3.13
C ASN A 13 -8.68 10.62 3.22
N TRP A 14 -7.99 9.76 2.45
CA TRP A 14 -6.52 9.77 2.42
C TRP A 14 -5.93 11.06 1.83
N GLY A 15 -6.51 11.60 0.75
CA GLY A 15 -6.06 12.87 0.18
C GLY A 15 -6.17 14.04 1.15
N SER A 16 -7.23 14.08 1.96
CA SER A 16 -7.44 15.11 2.98
C SER A 16 -6.46 14.97 4.16
N ALA A 17 -6.19 13.74 4.61
CA ALA A 17 -5.19 13.49 5.66
C ALA A 17 -3.78 13.91 5.20
N ILE A 18 -3.46 13.64 3.93
CA ILE A 18 -2.20 14.05 3.31
C ILE A 18 -2.14 15.57 3.12
N ALA A 19 -3.25 16.21 2.75
CA ALA A 19 -3.33 17.67 2.68
C ALA A 19 -3.00 18.34 4.03
N LYS A 20 -3.38 17.73 5.16
CA LYS A 20 -2.94 18.23 6.48
C LYS A 20 -1.42 18.25 6.62
N ILE A 21 -0.76 17.12 6.34
CA ILE A 21 0.70 16.99 6.43
C ILE A 21 1.39 17.98 5.49
N VAL A 22 1.01 17.95 4.21
CA VAL A 22 1.61 18.76 3.15
C VAL A 22 1.40 20.24 3.44
N GLY A 23 0.20 20.66 3.83
CA GLY A 23 -0.11 22.05 4.16
C GLY A 23 0.70 22.57 5.35
N VAL A 24 0.82 21.76 6.42
CA VAL A 24 1.64 22.12 7.59
C VAL A 24 3.11 22.28 7.21
N ASN A 25 3.67 21.36 6.43
CA ASN A 25 5.08 21.40 6.05
C ASN A 25 5.37 22.51 5.03
N ALA A 26 4.50 22.70 4.04
CA ALA A 26 4.63 23.77 3.05
C ALA A 26 4.54 25.17 3.68
N GLY A 27 3.70 25.34 4.70
CA GLY A 27 3.61 26.60 5.45
C GLY A 27 4.77 26.86 6.42
N LYS A 28 5.57 25.84 6.75
CA LYS A 28 6.69 25.95 7.70
C LYS A 28 8.06 26.01 7.02
N LEU A 29 8.23 25.36 5.87
CA LEU A 29 9.52 25.16 5.23
C LEU A 29 9.70 26.12 4.05
N ASP A 30 10.83 26.80 4.02
CA ASP A 30 11.25 27.78 3.01
C ASP A 30 11.60 27.20 1.62
N VAL A 31 11.39 25.90 1.43
CA VAL A 31 11.61 25.21 0.16
C VAL A 31 10.33 25.16 -0.69
N PHE A 32 9.15 25.29 -0.06
CA PHE A 32 7.85 25.13 -0.70
C PHE A 32 7.09 26.45 -0.76
N ASP A 33 6.25 26.59 -1.78
CA ASP A 33 5.24 27.65 -1.79
C ASP A 33 4.24 27.37 -0.68
N THR A 34 3.87 28.38 0.10
CA THR A 34 2.92 28.24 1.19
C THR A 34 1.57 27.74 0.67
N THR A 35 1.15 28.15 -0.53
CA THR A 35 -0.14 27.75 -1.10
C THR A 35 -0.06 26.35 -1.70
N VAL A 36 -0.92 25.46 -1.22
CA VAL A 36 -1.05 24.09 -1.73
C VAL A 36 -2.42 23.92 -2.35
N ASN A 37 -2.46 23.73 -3.66
CA ASN A 37 -3.72 23.43 -4.34
C ASN A 37 -4.11 21.98 -4.06
N MET A 38 -5.40 21.75 -3.83
CA MET A 38 -5.99 20.42 -3.75
C MET A 38 -7.15 20.35 -4.74
N TRP A 39 -7.03 19.50 -5.75
CA TRP A 39 -8.15 19.22 -6.64
C TRP A 39 -9.23 18.45 -5.90
N VAL A 40 -10.44 18.99 -5.91
CA VAL A 40 -11.64 18.43 -5.30
C VAL A 40 -12.66 18.20 -6.39
N PHE A 41 -13.11 16.95 -6.58
CA PHE A 41 -14.25 16.70 -7.45
C PHE A 41 -15.49 17.39 -6.86
N GLU A 42 -16.14 18.25 -7.65
CA GLU A 42 -17.18 19.12 -7.13
C GLU A 42 -18.44 18.32 -6.76
N GLU A 43 -18.89 18.50 -5.54
CA GLU A 43 -20.08 17.86 -4.99
C GLU A 43 -20.87 18.84 -4.14
N THR A 44 -22.18 18.70 -4.10
CA THR A 44 -23.03 19.49 -3.21
C THR A 44 -23.21 18.75 -1.88
N VAL A 45 -22.77 19.34 -0.79
CA VAL A 45 -22.91 18.81 0.58
C VAL A 45 -23.61 19.87 1.43
N ASN A 46 -24.72 19.51 2.08
CA ASN A 46 -25.51 20.44 2.90
C ASN A 46 -25.90 21.74 2.18
N GLY A 47 -26.17 21.67 0.87
CA GLY A 47 -26.56 22.82 0.04
C GLY A 47 -25.43 23.74 -0.42
N ARG A 48 -24.17 23.45 -0.07
CA ARG A 48 -22.98 24.22 -0.50
C ARG A 48 -22.06 23.34 -1.35
N LYS A 49 -21.26 23.98 -2.19
CA LYS A 49 -20.19 23.30 -2.94
C LYS A 49 -19.13 22.79 -1.96
N LEU A 50 -18.64 21.57 -2.14
CA LEU A 50 -17.63 20.99 -1.26
C LEU A 50 -16.33 21.81 -1.29
N THR A 51 -15.96 22.36 -2.45
CA THR A 51 -14.81 23.28 -2.58
C THR A 51 -14.99 24.54 -1.73
N GLU A 52 -16.19 25.12 -1.72
CA GLU A 52 -16.52 26.29 -0.91
C GLU A 52 -16.41 25.97 0.58
N ILE A 53 -17.00 24.84 1.03
CA ILE A 53 -16.91 24.39 2.42
C ILE A 53 -15.44 24.21 2.84
N ILE A 54 -14.62 23.55 2.02
CA ILE A 54 -13.20 23.34 2.34
C ILE A 54 -12.45 24.68 2.42
N ASN A 55 -12.73 25.61 1.50
CA ASN A 55 -12.03 26.90 1.48
C ASN A 55 -12.46 27.86 2.60
N THR A 56 -13.70 27.78 3.10
CA THR A 56 -14.18 28.66 4.19
C THR A 56 -14.04 28.03 5.57
N ASP A 57 -14.40 26.74 5.68
CA ASP A 57 -14.53 26.06 6.97
C ASP A 57 -13.26 25.23 7.28
N HIS A 58 -12.35 25.16 6.30
CA HIS A 58 -11.08 24.43 6.36
C HIS A 58 -11.28 22.98 6.79
N GLU A 59 -12.30 22.32 6.25
CA GLU A 59 -12.66 20.95 6.61
C GLU A 59 -13.30 20.22 5.44
N ASN A 60 -12.85 19.00 5.18
CA ASN A 60 -13.53 18.12 4.25
C ASN A 60 -14.62 17.34 4.98
N VAL A 61 -15.76 18.00 5.20
CA VAL A 61 -16.89 17.49 6.00
C VAL A 61 -17.45 16.15 5.50
N LYS A 62 -17.20 15.79 4.24
CA LYS A 62 -17.66 14.53 3.65
C LYS A 62 -16.67 13.39 3.86
N TYR A 63 -15.39 13.63 3.60
CA TYR A 63 -14.39 12.56 3.52
C TYR A 63 -13.45 12.47 4.72
N LEU A 64 -13.31 13.54 5.50
CA LEU A 64 -12.52 13.58 6.72
C LEU A 64 -13.18 14.50 7.77
N PRO A 65 -14.43 14.19 8.21
CA PRO A 65 -15.17 15.01 9.16
C PRO A 65 -14.45 15.12 10.50
N GLY A 66 -14.53 16.30 11.13
CA GLY A 66 -13.94 16.56 12.44
C GLY A 66 -12.46 16.97 12.41
N HIS A 67 -11.82 17.01 11.24
CA HIS A 67 -10.40 17.38 11.12
C HIS A 67 -10.22 18.66 10.29
N LYS A 68 -9.63 19.68 10.92
CA LYS A 68 -9.26 20.91 10.23
C LYS A 68 -8.05 20.70 9.32
N LEU A 69 -8.19 21.17 8.08
CA LEU A 69 -7.12 21.34 7.12
C LEU A 69 -6.40 22.67 7.40
N PRO A 70 -5.10 22.77 7.11
CA PRO A 70 -4.39 24.04 7.15
C PRO A 70 -5.03 25.08 6.22
N PRO A 71 -5.09 26.37 6.59
CA PRO A 71 -5.78 27.41 5.81
C PRO A 71 -5.08 27.72 4.47
N ASN A 72 -3.84 27.27 4.31
CA ASN A 72 -3.09 27.36 3.05
C ASN A 72 -3.38 26.21 2.07
N ILE A 73 -4.29 25.29 2.42
CA ILE A 73 -4.87 24.34 1.47
C ILE A 73 -6.01 25.02 0.71
N VAL A 74 -5.87 25.12 -0.60
CA VAL A 74 -6.88 25.72 -1.47
C VAL A 74 -7.57 24.63 -2.29
N ALA A 75 -8.86 24.42 -2.04
CA ALA A 75 -9.69 23.51 -2.81
C ALA A 75 -10.05 24.11 -4.17
N VAL A 76 -9.72 23.39 -5.24
CA VAL A 76 -9.93 23.81 -6.62
C VAL A 76 -10.81 22.77 -7.35
N PRO A 77 -11.95 23.15 -7.95
CA PRO A 77 -12.85 22.20 -8.61
C PRO A 77 -12.30 21.68 -9.95
N GLU A 78 -11.65 22.56 -10.71
CA GLU A 78 -11.10 22.25 -12.03
C GLU A 78 -9.67 21.73 -11.91
N VAL A 79 -9.46 20.48 -12.32
CA VAL A 79 -8.16 19.81 -12.17
C VAL A 79 -7.05 20.50 -12.98
N THR A 80 -7.38 21.06 -14.16
CA THR A 80 -6.43 21.79 -15.02
C THR A 80 -5.93 23.08 -14.36
N ASP A 81 -6.79 23.74 -13.58
CA ASP A 81 -6.41 24.93 -12.82
C ASP A 81 -5.58 24.57 -11.59
N ALA A 82 -5.96 23.48 -10.90
CA ALA A 82 -5.26 23.02 -9.71
C ALA A 82 -3.78 22.70 -9.97
N VAL A 83 -3.48 22.01 -11.08
CA VAL A 83 -2.12 21.56 -11.43
C VAL A 83 -1.23 22.65 -12.03
N LYS A 84 -1.81 23.79 -12.40
CA LYS A 84 -1.12 24.82 -13.18
C LYS A 84 0.10 25.38 -12.43
N GLY A 85 1.29 25.14 -13.00
CA GLY A 85 2.55 25.61 -12.44
C GLY A 85 3.04 24.86 -11.20
N ALA A 86 2.41 23.74 -10.85
CA ALA A 86 2.90 22.88 -9.78
C ALA A 86 4.23 22.19 -10.18
N ASP A 87 5.19 22.19 -9.27
CA ASP A 87 6.44 21.44 -9.41
C ASP A 87 6.29 20.00 -8.89
N ILE A 88 5.38 19.79 -7.92
CA ILE A 88 5.12 18.49 -7.29
C ILE A 88 3.63 18.17 -7.43
N LEU A 89 3.32 17.04 -8.07
CA LEU A 89 1.97 16.51 -8.28
C LEU A 89 1.76 15.26 -7.41
N ILE A 90 0.90 15.35 -6.40
CA ILE A 90 0.59 14.22 -5.51
C ILE A 90 -0.71 13.56 -5.97
N PHE A 91 -0.62 12.36 -6.55
CA PHE A 91 -1.77 11.60 -7.03
C PHE A 91 -2.35 10.74 -5.91
N VAL A 92 -3.58 11.04 -5.49
CA VAL A 92 -4.27 10.38 -4.36
C VAL A 92 -5.76 10.20 -4.65
N ILE A 93 -6.03 9.52 -5.78
CA ILE A 93 -7.37 9.18 -6.25
C ILE A 93 -7.57 7.67 -6.35
N PRO A 94 -8.82 7.17 -6.39
CA PRO A 94 -9.09 5.80 -6.79
C PRO A 94 -8.48 5.49 -8.17
N HIS A 95 -7.77 4.37 -8.30
CA HIS A 95 -6.98 4.05 -9.51
C HIS A 95 -7.80 4.08 -10.80
N GLN A 96 -9.08 3.69 -10.75
CA GLN A 96 -10.01 3.69 -11.89
C GLN A 96 -10.17 5.05 -12.59
N PHE A 97 -9.86 6.17 -11.90
CA PHE A 97 -9.96 7.51 -12.47
C PHE A 97 -8.64 8.01 -13.07
N ILE A 98 -7.52 7.31 -12.88
CA ILE A 98 -6.18 7.82 -13.21
C ILE A 98 -6.01 8.10 -14.70
N ASN A 99 -6.50 7.21 -15.55
CA ASN A 99 -6.39 7.31 -17.00
C ASN A 99 -7.04 8.61 -17.51
N ARG A 100 -8.30 8.84 -17.12
CA ARG A 100 -9.06 10.05 -17.47
C ARG A 100 -8.38 11.32 -16.96
N ILE A 101 -7.93 11.32 -15.71
CA ILE A 101 -7.29 12.50 -15.11
C ILE A 101 -5.97 12.84 -15.80
N CYS A 102 -5.14 11.84 -16.11
CA CYS A 102 -3.92 12.06 -16.85
C CYS A 102 -4.19 12.64 -18.25
N ASP A 103 -5.21 12.14 -18.96
CA ASP A 103 -5.57 12.67 -20.28
C ASP A 103 -6.04 14.13 -20.20
N THR A 104 -6.78 14.51 -19.15
CA THR A 104 -7.21 15.90 -18.94
C THR A 104 -6.06 16.85 -18.63
N ILE A 105 -5.10 16.45 -17.79
CA ILE A 105 -4.05 17.36 -17.29
C ILE A 105 -2.79 17.42 -18.16
N LYS A 106 -2.62 16.50 -19.12
CA LYS A 106 -1.37 16.32 -19.89
C LYS A 106 -0.77 17.61 -20.44
N GLU A 107 -1.60 18.50 -20.98
CA GLU A 107 -1.15 19.77 -21.59
C GLU A 107 -1.11 20.96 -20.59
N HIS A 108 -1.44 20.72 -19.33
CA HIS A 108 -1.60 21.75 -18.29
C HIS A 108 -0.52 21.68 -17.19
N ILE A 109 0.28 20.62 -17.18
CA ILE A 109 1.34 20.41 -16.19
C ILE A 109 2.66 21.05 -16.62
N LYS A 110 3.51 21.33 -15.63
CA LYS A 110 4.88 21.79 -15.88
C LYS A 110 5.72 20.63 -16.44
N LYS A 111 6.54 20.88 -17.46
CA LYS A 111 7.35 19.83 -18.13
C LYS A 111 8.35 19.14 -17.19
N ASP A 112 8.89 19.86 -16.22
CA ASP A 112 9.86 19.39 -15.21
C ASP A 112 9.19 19.06 -13.87
N ALA A 113 7.87 18.90 -13.83
CA ALA A 113 7.17 18.46 -12.63
C ALA A 113 7.60 17.03 -12.23
N VAL A 114 7.56 16.77 -10.92
CA VAL A 114 7.68 15.42 -10.36
C VAL A 114 6.31 14.96 -9.85
N GLY A 115 5.95 13.72 -10.13
CA GLY A 115 4.76 13.09 -9.59
C GLY A 115 5.07 12.17 -8.41
N MET A 116 4.15 12.08 -7.46
CA MET A 116 4.15 11.10 -6.38
C MET A 116 2.80 10.39 -6.35
N SER A 117 2.78 9.08 -6.59
CA SER A 117 1.58 8.26 -6.46
C SER A 117 1.43 7.72 -5.04
N LEU A 118 0.28 7.96 -4.43
CA LEU A 118 -0.17 7.35 -3.16
C LEU A 118 -1.23 6.27 -3.42
N ILE A 119 -1.40 5.89 -4.69
CA ILE A 119 -2.48 5.01 -5.15
C ILE A 119 -2.02 3.57 -4.99
N LYS A 120 -2.69 2.83 -4.10
CA LYS A 120 -2.47 1.40 -3.90
C LYS A 120 -3.28 0.60 -4.92
N GLY A 121 -2.62 -0.19 -5.74
CA GLY A 121 -3.22 -1.02 -6.79
C GLY A 121 -2.25 -1.23 -7.95
N VAL A 122 -2.67 -2.06 -8.91
CA VAL A 122 -1.99 -2.27 -10.18
C VAL A 122 -3.03 -2.13 -11.30
N ASP A 123 -2.57 -1.95 -12.53
CA ASP A 123 -3.40 -1.92 -13.74
C ASP A 123 -2.97 -3.06 -14.68
N GLU A 124 -3.80 -3.38 -15.67
CA GLU A 124 -3.47 -4.36 -16.71
C GLU A 124 -3.08 -3.65 -18.02
N GLY A 125 -1.85 -3.91 -18.48
CA GLY A 125 -1.37 -3.50 -19.80
C GLY A 125 -1.28 -4.67 -20.78
N PRO A 126 -0.96 -4.39 -22.06
CA PRO A 126 -0.75 -5.42 -23.09
C PRO A 126 0.27 -6.49 -22.69
N GLU A 127 1.30 -6.09 -21.94
CA GLU A 127 2.40 -6.96 -21.50
C GLU A 127 2.16 -7.62 -20.12
N GLY A 128 1.01 -7.37 -19.49
CA GLY A 128 0.65 -7.91 -18.18
C GLY A 128 0.55 -6.82 -17.10
N LEU A 129 1.27 -7.00 -15.99
CA LEU A 129 1.27 -6.08 -14.86
C LEU A 129 1.71 -4.67 -15.29
N LYS A 130 0.93 -3.66 -14.92
CA LYS A 130 1.34 -2.26 -15.06
C LYS A 130 1.19 -1.53 -13.73
N LEU A 131 2.24 -0.88 -13.28
CA LEU A 131 2.18 -0.05 -12.07
C LEU A 131 1.45 1.26 -12.36
N ILE A 132 0.76 1.80 -11.37
CA ILE A 132 0.02 3.07 -11.54
C ILE A 132 1.00 4.22 -11.81
N SER A 133 2.16 4.22 -11.15
CA SER A 133 3.21 5.20 -11.43
C SER A 133 3.73 5.09 -12.88
N ASP A 134 3.78 3.90 -13.46
CA ASP A 134 4.16 3.71 -14.87
C ASP A 134 3.08 4.24 -15.82
N VAL A 135 1.79 4.01 -15.53
CA VAL A 135 0.67 4.60 -16.29
C VAL A 135 0.78 6.12 -16.31
N ILE A 136 1.02 6.74 -15.15
CA ILE A 136 1.14 8.20 -15.03
C ILE A 136 2.39 8.68 -15.78
N ARG A 137 3.53 8.01 -15.60
CA ARG A 137 4.80 8.35 -16.26
C ARG A 137 4.66 8.36 -17.78
N GLU A 138 4.05 7.33 -18.35
CA GLU A 138 3.88 7.21 -19.80
C GLU A 138 2.91 8.25 -20.36
N LYS A 139 1.82 8.54 -19.66
CA LYS A 139 0.82 9.52 -20.14
C LYS A 139 1.32 10.95 -20.05
N LEU A 140 1.98 11.30 -18.94
CA LEU A 140 2.35 12.67 -18.61
C LEU A 140 3.81 13.02 -18.93
N GLY A 141 4.68 12.02 -19.11
CA GLY A 141 6.11 12.24 -19.39
C GLY A 141 6.90 12.81 -18.21
N VAL A 142 6.40 12.66 -16.98
CA VAL A 142 7.03 13.21 -15.75
C VAL A 142 7.82 12.14 -14.99
N THR A 143 8.79 12.60 -14.18
CA THR A 143 9.45 11.70 -13.22
C THR A 143 8.44 11.28 -12.16
N MET A 144 8.34 9.99 -11.88
CA MET A 144 7.41 9.44 -10.90
C MET A 144 8.12 8.88 -9.67
N THR A 145 7.49 9.10 -8.54
CA THR A 145 7.82 8.55 -7.22
C THR A 145 6.55 7.95 -6.62
N VAL A 146 6.70 7.18 -5.54
CA VAL A 146 5.56 6.54 -4.86
C VAL A 146 5.68 6.70 -3.36
N LEU A 147 4.56 6.67 -2.65
CA LEU A 147 4.51 6.60 -1.19
C LEU A 147 3.55 5.50 -0.77
N MET A 148 4.10 4.48 -0.14
CA MET A 148 3.36 3.31 0.37
C MET A 148 3.79 3.02 1.81
N GLY A 149 2.85 2.57 2.63
CA GLY A 149 3.12 2.24 4.03
C GLY A 149 1.88 1.86 4.81
N ALA A 150 2.11 1.43 6.05
CA ALA A 150 1.09 1.08 7.03
C ALA A 150 0.35 2.33 7.53
N ASN A 151 -0.51 2.89 6.69
CA ASN A 151 -1.12 4.19 6.94
C ASN A 151 -2.65 4.10 6.88
N ILE A 152 -3.29 4.31 8.02
CA ILE A 152 -4.74 4.47 8.14
C ILE A 152 -5.03 5.97 8.18
N ALA A 153 -5.85 6.44 7.24
CA ALA A 153 -6.03 7.87 7.01
C ALA A 153 -6.52 8.64 8.25
N ASN A 154 -7.48 8.09 9.01
CA ASN A 154 -7.97 8.71 10.24
C ASN A 154 -6.87 8.79 11.31
N GLU A 155 -6.05 7.75 11.49
CA GLU A 155 -4.96 7.76 12.48
C GLU A 155 -3.90 8.80 12.13
N VAL A 156 -3.58 8.94 10.84
CA VAL A 156 -2.68 9.98 10.34
C VAL A 156 -3.28 11.38 10.58
N ALA A 157 -4.58 11.55 10.32
CA ALA A 157 -5.27 12.80 10.58
C ALA A 157 -5.38 13.15 12.07
N GLU A 158 -5.41 12.14 12.95
CA GLU A 158 -5.33 12.23 14.42
C GLU A 158 -3.90 12.39 14.94
N GLU A 159 -2.91 12.49 14.05
CA GLU A 159 -1.48 12.62 14.39
C GLU A 159 -0.95 11.47 15.25
N LYS A 160 -1.53 10.27 15.11
CA LYS A 160 -0.98 9.05 15.70
C LYS A 160 0.29 8.65 14.97
N PHE A 161 1.25 8.11 15.73
CA PHE A 161 2.52 7.66 15.18
C PHE A 161 2.32 6.57 14.13
N CYS A 162 2.91 6.77 12.96
CA CYS A 162 3.07 5.75 11.94
C CYS A 162 4.27 6.08 11.03
N GLU A 163 4.60 5.13 10.16
CA GLU A 163 5.73 5.22 9.26
C GLU A 163 5.30 4.96 7.81
N THR A 164 6.06 5.46 6.85
CA THR A 164 5.81 5.23 5.43
C THR A 164 7.12 5.15 4.65
N THR A 165 7.04 4.63 3.44
CA THR A 165 8.18 4.47 2.55
C THR A 165 7.93 5.24 1.26
N ILE A 166 8.86 6.13 0.91
CA ILE A 166 8.91 6.77 -0.40
C ILE A 166 9.86 6.00 -1.30
N GLY A 167 9.35 5.56 -2.44
CA GLY A 167 10.15 5.02 -3.53
C GLY A 167 10.53 6.13 -4.51
N CYS A 168 11.82 6.46 -4.60
CA CYS A 168 12.33 7.54 -5.46
C CYS A 168 13.74 7.22 -5.97
N LYS A 169 13.86 6.97 -7.29
CA LYS A 169 15.16 6.76 -7.96
C LYS A 169 15.99 8.05 -8.07
N ASN A 170 15.33 9.21 -8.12
CA ASN A 170 16.02 10.48 -8.26
C ASN A 170 16.53 10.96 -6.90
N LYS A 171 17.87 11.01 -6.76
CA LYS A 171 18.55 11.37 -5.50
C LYS A 171 18.31 12.82 -5.07
N GLU A 172 17.93 13.72 -5.97
CA GLU A 172 17.61 15.10 -5.65
C GLU A 172 16.19 15.21 -5.07
N TRP A 173 15.24 14.47 -5.63
CA TRP A 173 13.83 14.54 -5.20
C TRP A 173 13.57 13.80 -3.90
N GLY A 174 14.23 12.67 -3.63
CA GLY A 174 14.01 11.88 -2.41
C GLY A 174 14.04 12.71 -1.11
N PRO A 175 15.11 13.48 -0.83
CA PRO A 175 15.19 14.36 0.34
C PRO A 175 14.14 15.47 0.37
N ILE A 176 13.78 16.05 -0.78
CA ILE A 176 12.77 17.12 -0.88
C ILE A 176 11.39 16.55 -0.53
N LEU A 177 11.02 15.43 -1.14
CA LEU A 177 9.75 14.76 -0.89
C LEU A 177 9.66 14.23 0.56
N LYS A 178 10.78 13.76 1.13
CA LYS A 178 10.85 13.44 2.56
C LYS A 178 10.54 14.66 3.43
N LYS A 179 11.11 15.83 3.14
CA LYS A 179 10.79 17.07 3.88
C LYS A 179 9.31 17.46 3.76
N LEU A 180 8.73 17.27 2.57
CA LEU A 180 7.32 17.59 2.34
C LEU A 180 6.38 16.70 3.15
N MET A 181 6.70 15.41 3.28
CA MET A 181 5.81 14.41 3.87
C MET A 181 6.09 14.13 5.35
N GLN A 182 7.31 14.29 5.83
CA GLN A 182 7.67 13.86 7.18
C GLN A 182 7.14 14.80 8.25
N THR A 183 6.61 14.22 9.33
CA THR A 183 6.30 14.93 10.58
C THR A 183 6.93 14.19 11.77
N THR A 184 6.64 14.62 13.00
CA THR A 184 6.99 13.87 14.21
C THR A 184 6.30 12.52 14.26
N ASN A 185 5.03 12.47 13.82
CA ASN A 185 4.17 11.28 13.91
C ASN A 185 4.00 10.55 12.56
N PHE A 186 4.51 11.11 11.47
CA PHE A 186 4.53 10.48 10.15
C PHE A 186 5.98 10.38 9.66
N ARG A 187 6.64 9.27 9.99
CA ARG A 187 8.07 9.07 9.70
C ARG A 187 8.26 8.49 8.31
N VAL A 188 9.27 9.00 7.59
CA VAL A 188 9.47 8.66 6.17
C VAL A 188 10.84 8.03 5.96
N THR A 189 10.87 6.80 5.44
CA THR A 189 12.07 6.21 4.84
C THR A 189 12.05 6.42 3.33
N VAL A 190 13.19 6.72 2.72
CA VAL A 190 13.31 6.86 1.27
C VAL A 190 14.18 5.72 0.75
N VAL A 191 13.69 5.01 -0.25
CA VAL A 191 14.40 3.94 -0.95
C VAL A 191 14.38 4.19 -2.46
N GLU A 192 15.32 3.61 -3.20
CA GLU A 192 15.41 3.82 -4.65
C GLU A 192 14.44 2.93 -5.45
N GLU A 193 14.00 1.80 -4.88
CA GLU A 193 13.20 0.75 -5.52
C GLU A 193 11.69 1.10 -5.59
N ALA A 194 11.35 2.13 -6.36
CA ALA A 194 9.97 2.63 -6.46
C ALA A 194 8.95 1.59 -6.93
N ASP A 195 9.32 0.74 -7.87
CA ASP A 195 8.50 -0.37 -8.36
C ASP A 195 8.22 -1.40 -7.26
N VAL A 196 9.22 -1.74 -6.45
CA VAL A 196 9.08 -2.66 -5.30
C VAL A 196 8.19 -2.04 -4.21
N VAL A 197 8.36 -0.75 -3.90
CA VAL A 197 7.51 -0.04 -2.94
C VAL A 197 6.05 -0.06 -3.39
N GLU A 198 5.79 0.21 -4.66
CA GLU A 198 4.44 0.26 -5.22
C GLU A 198 3.76 -1.11 -5.24
N ILE A 199 4.47 -2.14 -5.71
CA ILE A 199 3.89 -3.48 -5.84
C ILE A 199 3.54 -4.08 -4.47
N CYS A 200 4.31 -3.78 -3.41
CA CYS A 200 3.98 -4.20 -2.05
C CYS A 200 2.61 -3.66 -1.61
N GLY A 201 2.31 -2.40 -1.94
CA GLY A 201 1.03 -1.75 -1.62
C GLY A 201 -0.19 -2.43 -2.27
N ALA A 202 -0.01 -3.06 -3.42
CA ALA A 202 -1.05 -3.81 -4.12
C ALA A 202 -1.17 -5.25 -3.60
N LEU A 203 -0.08 -6.02 -3.62
CA LEU A 203 -0.09 -7.45 -3.34
C LEU A 203 -0.51 -7.80 -1.90
N LYS A 204 -0.22 -6.93 -0.92
CA LYS A 204 -0.62 -7.14 0.48
C LYS A 204 -2.12 -7.39 0.64
N ASN A 205 -2.95 -6.81 -0.23
CA ASN A 205 -4.39 -6.94 -0.15
C ASN A 205 -4.85 -8.37 -0.48
N ILE A 206 -4.11 -9.10 -1.32
CA ILE A 206 -4.35 -10.51 -1.61
C ILE A 206 -4.07 -11.34 -0.35
N VAL A 207 -2.91 -11.11 0.29
CA VAL A 207 -2.54 -11.82 1.52
C VAL A 207 -3.54 -11.54 2.65
N ALA A 208 -4.03 -10.30 2.74
CA ALA A 208 -5.04 -9.93 3.73
C ALA A 208 -6.38 -10.66 3.54
N VAL A 209 -6.74 -11.04 2.30
CA VAL A 209 -7.89 -11.91 2.04
C VAL A 209 -7.63 -13.31 2.62
N GLY A 210 -6.46 -13.91 2.37
CA GLY A 210 -6.08 -15.19 2.94
C GLY A 210 -6.06 -15.19 4.48
N ALA A 211 -5.57 -14.09 5.07
CA ALA A 211 -5.62 -13.88 6.52
C ALA A 211 -7.07 -13.79 7.05
N GLY A 212 -7.96 -13.12 6.33
CA GLY A 212 -9.39 -13.08 6.67
C GLY A 212 -10.08 -14.45 6.55
N PHE A 213 -9.70 -15.29 5.58
CA PHE A 213 -10.17 -16.67 5.53
C PHE A 213 -9.74 -17.47 6.76
N CYS A 214 -8.52 -17.25 7.27
CA CYS A 214 -8.10 -17.88 8.52
C CYS A 214 -9.03 -17.52 9.68
N ASP A 215 -9.34 -16.23 9.82
CA ASP A 215 -10.25 -15.73 10.86
C ASP A 215 -11.67 -16.31 10.69
N GLY A 216 -12.17 -16.37 9.45
CA GLY A 216 -13.52 -16.85 9.16
C GLY A 216 -13.69 -18.36 9.33
N LEU A 217 -12.63 -19.14 9.09
CA LEU A 217 -12.61 -20.59 9.26
C LEU A 217 -12.30 -21.02 10.71
N GLY A 218 -11.94 -20.08 11.58
CA GLY A 218 -11.60 -20.34 12.99
C GLY A 218 -10.24 -20.99 13.17
N PHE A 219 -9.26 -20.66 12.32
CA PHE A 219 -7.86 -21.05 12.55
C PHE A 219 -7.21 -20.16 13.61
N GLY A 220 -6.23 -20.70 14.33
CA GLY A 220 -5.48 -19.97 15.34
C GLY A 220 -4.36 -19.09 14.75
N ASP A 221 -3.75 -18.26 15.60
CA ASP A 221 -2.74 -17.27 15.21
C ASP A 221 -1.51 -17.88 14.53
N ASN A 222 -1.09 -19.09 14.90
CA ASN A 222 0.05 -19.77 14.27
C ASN A 222 -0.19 -20.02 12.77
N THR A 223 -1.40 -20.46 12.41
CA THR A 223 -1.77 -20.69 10.99
C THR A 223 -1.84 -19.37 10.25
N LYS A 224 -2.45 -18.35 10.87
CA LYS A 224 -2.53 -17.00 10.28
C LYS A 224 -1.15 -16.40 10.05
N ALA A 225 -0.23 -16.55 11.01
CA ALA A 225 1.15 -16.11 10.88
C ALA A 225 1.88 -16.84 9.74
N ALA A 226 1.64 -18.15 9.56
CA ALA A 226 2.20 -18.91 8.44
C ALA A 226 1.70 -18.38 7.09
N VAL A 227 0.40 -18.08 6.97
CA VAL A 227 -0.21 -17.47 5.76
C VAL A 227 0.37 -16.08 5.47
N ILE A 228 0.54 -15.25 6.49
CA ILE A 228 1.16 -13.92 6.33
C ILE A 228 2.61 -14.06 5.85
N ARG A 229 3.38 -14.96 6.46
CA ARG A 229 4.79 -15.19 6.10
C ARG A 229 4.93 -15.72 4.68
N LEU A 230 4.14 -16.72 4.28
CA LEU A 230 4.14 -17.27 2.93
C LEU A 230 3.70 -16.22 1.90
N GLY A 231 2.63 -15.48 2.19
CA GLY A 231 2.20 -14.36 1.37
C GLY A 231 3.28 -13.30 1.18
N LEU A 232 4.06 -12.97 2.22
CA LEU A 232 5.22 -12.08 2.09
C LEU A 232 6.30 -12.67 1.15
N MET A 233 6.56 -13.97 1.23
CA MET A 233 7.51 -14.62 0.33
C MET A 233 7.03 -14.61 -1.12
N GLU A 234 5.74 -14.82 -1.36
CA GLU A 234 5.14 -14.67 -2.69
C GLU A 234 5.21 -13.21 -3.17
N MET A 235 5.03 -12.22 -2.30
CA MET A 235 5.25 -10.81 -2.66
C MET A 235 6.69 -10.56 -3.14
N ILE A 236 7.69 -11.11 -2.43
CA ILE A 236 9.10 -11.00 -2.80
C ILE A 236 9.38 -11.69 -4.13
N ALA A 237 8.90 -12.92 -4.30
CA ALA A 237 9.08 -13.68 -5.53
C ALA A 237 8.41 -12.98 -6.73
N PHE A 238 7.21 -12.42 -6.53
CA PHE A 238 6.48 -11.71 -7.57
C PHE A 238 7.25 -10.46 -7.98
N ALA A 239 7.69 -9.63 -7.02
CA ALA A 239 8.47 -8.44 -7.33
C ALA A 239 9.78 -8.79 -8.09
N ARG A 240 10.50 -9.84 -7.69
CA ARG A 240 11.73 -10.25 -8.41
C ARG A 240 11.51 -10.63 -9.87
N ILE A 241 10.32 -11.11 -10.21
CA ILE A 241 9.97 -11.50 -11.58
C ILE A 241 9.44 -10.30 -12.38
N PHE A 242 8.65 -9.44 -11.75
CA PHE A 242 7.88 -8.40 -12.46
C PHE A 242 8.42 -6.97 -12.31
N CYS A 243 9.20 -6.68 -11.26
CA CYS A 243 9.89 -5.39 -11.08
C CYS A 243 11.27 -5.46 -11.73
N THR A 244 11.32 -5.11 -13.02
CA THR A 244 12.52 -5.27 -13.86
C THR A 244 13.38 -4.01 -13.93
N ALA A 245 12.97 -2.92 -13.29
CA ALA A 245 13.62 -1.63 -13.44
C ALA A 245 14.88 -1.48 -12.54
N GLY A 246 15.25 -2.52 -11.79
CA GLY A 246 16.41 -2.58 -10.91
C GLY A 246 16.56 -3.94 -10.24
N THR A 247 17.60 -4.10 -9.41
CA THR A 247 17.71 -5.26 -8.51
C THR A 247 16.67 -5.12 -7.41
N VAL A 248 15.97 -6.20 -7.08
CA VAL A 248 14.99 -6.22 -5.99
C VAL A 248 15.67 -6.64 -4.69
N SER A 249 15.87 -5.68 -3.78
CA SER A 249 16.41 -5.92 -2.45
C SER A 249 15.33 -6.48 -1.52
N PRO A 250 15.60 -7.61 -0.83
CA PRO A 250 14.73 -8.10 0.24
C PRO A 250 14.54 -7.08 1.38
N VAL A 251 15.47 -6.13 1.55
CA VAL A 251 15.41 -5.12 2.61
C VAL A 251 14.20 -4.19 2.44
N THR A 252 13.81 -3.86 1.20
CA THR A 252 12.62 -3.03 0.95
C THR A 252 11.33 -3.66 1.48
N PHE A 253 11.28 -4.99 1.59
CA PHE A 253 10.14 -5.69 2.18
C PHE A 253 10.11 -5.60 3.71
N LEU A 254 11.21 -5.20 4.35
CA LEU A 254 11.27 -4.93 5.79
C LEU A 254 10.85 -3.49 6.11
N GLU A 255 10.77 -2.61 5.11
CA GLU A 255 10.29 -1.24 5.26
C GLU A 255 8.76 -1.19 5.48
N SER A 256 8.24 -0.01 5.83
CA SER A 256 6.80 0.18 6.10
C SER A 256 5.90 -0.25 4.93
N CYS A 257 6.31 -0.03 3.69
CA CYS A 257 5.55 -0.47 2.50
C CYS A 257 5.37 -1.99 2.40
N GLY A 258 6.30 -2.77 2.96
CA GLY A 258 6.30 -4.23 2.94
C GLY A 258 5.62 -4.83 4.16
N VAL A 259 6.43 -5.30 5.11
CA VAL A 259 5.98 -6.10 6.26
C VAL A 259 5.00 -5.35 7.17
N ALA A 260 5.21 -4.05 7.43
CA ALA A 260 4.34 -3.29 8.32
C ALA A 260 2.94 -3.12 7.71
N ASP A 261 2.86 -2.69 6.43
CA ASP A 261 1.57 -2.50 5.76
C ASP A 261 0.86 -3.85 5.58
N LEU A 262 1.61 -4.93 5.33
CA LEU A 262 1.08 -6.28 5.28
C LEU A 262 0.44 -6.70 6.61
N ILE A 263 1.15 -6.57 7.72
CA ILE A 263 0.65 -6.94 9.06
C ILE A 263 -0.60 -6.12 9.40
N THR A 264 -0.54 -4.79 9.29
CA THR A 264 -1.68 -3.92 9.60
C THR A 264 -2.90 -4.26 8.75
N THR A 265 -2.71 -4.62 7.49
CA THR A 265 -3.81 -5.01 6.60
C THR A 265 -4.39 -6.39 6.98
N CYS A 266 -3.54 -7.35 7.37
CA CYS A 266 -3.96 -8.71 7.75
C CYS A 266 -4.65 -8.81 9.13
N TYR A 267 -4.50 -7.80 9.99
CA TYR A 267 -5.19 -7.74 11.29
C TYR A 267 -6.34 -6.73 11.32
N GLY A 268 -6.18 -5.55 10.70
CA GLY A 268 -7.14 -4.44 10.79
C GLY A 268 -7.87 -4.09 9.49
N GLY A 269 -7.41 -4.57 8.34
CA GLY A 269 -7.86 -4.11 7.02
C GLY A 269 -9.28 -4.51 6.62
N ARG A 270 -9.89 -3.72 5.74
CA ARG A 270 -11.20 -4.01 5.12
C ARG A 270 -11.18 -5.33 4.34
N ASN A 271 -10.10 -5.62 3.61
CA ASN A 271 -9.91 -6.89 2.89
C ASN A 271 -10.06 -8.10 3.82
N ARG A 272 -9.39 -8.07 4.99
CA ARG A 272 -9.48 -9.11 6.02
C ARG A 272 -10.90 -9.25 6.57
N LYS A 273 -11.53 -8.14 6.97
CA LYS A 273 -12.90 -8.14 7.54
C LYS A 273 -13.93 -8.76 6.60
N ILE A 274 -13.88 -8.42 5.31
CA ILE A 274 -14.82 -8.93 4.32
C ILE A 274 -14.52 -10.39 4.00
N ALA A 275 -13.25 -10.78 3.87
CA ALA A 275 -12.87 -12.16 3.65
C ALA A 275 -13.26 -13.07 4.84
N GLU A 276 -13.17 -12.57 6.08
CA GLU A 276 -13.68 -13.25 7.27
C GLU A 276 -15.20 -13.47 7.18
N ALA A 277 -15.96 -12.41 6.86
CA ALA A 277 -17.41 -12.50 6.72
C ALA A 277 -17.83 -13.44 5.59
N PHE A 278 -17.12 -13.39 4.45
CA PHE A 278 -17.28 -14.31 3.33
C PHE A 278 -17.10 -15.76 3.79
N ALA A 279 -16.00 -16.06 4.47
CA ALA A 279 -15.72 -17.42 4.93
C ALA A 279 -16.73 -17.93 5.97
N LYS A 280 -17.29 -17.05 6.82
CA LYS A 280 -18.32 -17.40 7.82
C LYS A 280 -19.71 -17.61 7.22
N THR A 281 -20.11 -16.77 6.27
CA THR A 281 -21.51 -16.68 5.81
C THR A 281 -21.73 -17.38 4.46
N GLY A 282 -20.72 -17.36 3.60
CA GLY A 282 -20.79 -17.75 2.19
C GLY A 282 -21.59 -16.77 1.31
N LYS A 283 -21.86 -15.55 1.79
CA LYS A 283 -22.38 -14.46 0.96
C LYS A 283 -21.37 -14.04 -0.10
N THR A 284 -21.82 -13.42 -1.18
CA THR A 284 -20.91 -12.90 -2.21
C THR A 284 -20.14 -11.67 -1.70
N ILE A 285 -19.01 -11.36 -2.33
CA ILE A 285 -18.24 -10.15 -1.98
C ILE A 285 -19.09 -8.90 -2.25
N GLU A 286 -19.84 -8.86 -3.34
CA GLU A 286 -20.70 -7.73 -3.70
C GLU A 286 -21.78 -7.46 -2.65
N GLU A 287 -22.36 -8.51 -2.06
CA GLU A 287 -23.31 -8.39 -0.94
C GLU A 287 -22.63 -7.80 0.30
N LEU A 288 -21.48 -8.36 0.69
CA LEU A 288 -20.73 -7.92 1.86
C LEU A 288 -20.19 -6.50 1.72
N GLU A 289 -19.79 -6.08 0.52
CA GLU A 289 -19.39 -4.70 0.25
C GLU A 289 -20.56 -3.72 0.50
N LYS A 290 -21.76 -4.05 0.04
CA LYS A 290 -22.96 -3.23 0.26
C LYS A 290 -23.32 -3.16 1.74
N GLU A 291 -23.22 -4.27 2.46
CA GLU A 291 -23.59 -4.37 3.87
C GLU A 291 -22.58 -3.70 4.81
N MET A 292 -21.28 -3.76 4.49
CA MET A 292 -20.21 -3.47 5.46
C MET A 292 -19.30 -2.30 5.09
N LEU A 293 -19.30 -1.82 3.84
CA LEU A 293 -18.32 -0.84 3.36
C LEU A 293 -18.89 0.52 2.98
N ASN A 294 -20.20 0.76 3.18
CA ASN A 294 -20.83 2.07 2.95
C ASN A 294 -20.46 2.70 1.60
N GLY A 295 -20.46 1.90 0.52
CA GLY A 295 -20.12 2.33 -0.84
C GLY A 295 -18.65 2.26 -1.23
N GLN A 296 -17.75 1.86 -0.33
CA GLN A 296 -16.35 1.59 -0.66
C GLN A 296 -16.18 0.20 -1.28
N LYS A 297 -15.22 0.07 -2.21
CA LYS A 297 -14.90 -1.19 -2.90
C LYS A 297 -13.67 -1.88 -2.33
N LEU A 298 -13.66 -3.20 -2.38
CA LEU A 298 -12.54 -4.03 -1.97
C LEU A 298 -11.50 -4.12 -3.09
N GLN A 299 -10.23 -3.96 -2.75
CA GLN A 299 -9.14 -4.02 -3.73
C GLN A 299 -8.53 -5.42 -3.85
N GLY A 300 -8.53 -6.21 -2.77
CA GLY A 300 -7.89 -7.53 -2.72
C GLY A 300 -8.40 -8.50 -3.79
N PRO A 301 -9.72 -8.73 -3.91
CA PRO A 301 -10.30 -9.59 -4.94
C PRO A 301 -9.92 -9.17 -6.37
N ALA A 302 -10.03 -7.87 -6.69
CA ALA A 302 -9.65 -7.34 -8.00
C ALA A 302 -8.16 -7.54 -8.29
N THR A 303 -7.30 -7.18 -7.32
CA THR A 303 -5.85 -7.38 -7.43
C THR A 303 -5.51 -8.86 -7.60
N ALA A 304 -6.19 -9.76 -6.88
CA ALA A 304 -6.00 -11.19 -6.98
C ALA A 304 -6.41 -11.73 -8.37
N ALA A 305 -7.47 -11.19 -8.96
CA ALA A 305 -7.91 -11.55 -10.31
C ALA A 305 -6.88 -11.12 -11.37
N GLU A 306 -6.41 -9.88 -11.28
CA GLU A 306 -5.38 -9.32 -12.16
C GLU A 306 -4.08 -10.13 -12.07
N VAL A 307 -3.58 -10.37 -10.84
CA VAL A 307 -2.39 -11.17 -10.59
C VAL A 307 -2.56 -12.60 -11.10
N ASN A 308 -3.70 -13.25 -10.86
CA ASN A 308 -3.96 -14.60 -11.36
C ASN A 308 -3.88 -14.67 -12.89
N HIS A 309 -4.44 -13.68 -13.57
CA HIS A 309 -4.41 -13.58 -15.02
C HIS A 309 -2.99 -13.36 -15.57
N ILE A 310 -2.22 -12.47 -14.95
CA ILE A 310 -0.79 -12.25 -15.29
C ILE A 310 0.01 -13.55 -15.13
N LEU A 311 -0.18 -14.26 -14.02
CA LEU A 311 0.50 -15.52 -13.74
C LEU A 311 0.11 -16.62 -14.72
N LYS A 312 -1.17 -16.70 -15.12
CA LYS A 312 -1.64 -17.62 -16.17
C LYS A 312 -0.96 -17.35 -17.50
N LYS A 313 -0.92 -16.09 -17.95
CA LYS A 313 -0.25 -15.70 -19.21
C LYS A 313 1.24 -16.06 -19.21
N LYS A 314 1.91 -16.03 -18.05
CA LYS A 314 3.34 -16.36 -17.91
C LYS A 314 3.62 -17.83 -17.56
N GLY A 315 2.58 -18.66 -17.35
CA GLY A 315 2.75 -20.05 -16.94
C GLY A 315 3.32 -20.22 -15.53
N LEU A 316 3.09 -19.26 -14.63
CA LEU A 316 3.67 -19.20 -13.27
C LEU A 316 2.66 -19.48 -12.15
N VAL A 317 1.44 -19.92 -12.47
CA VAL A 317 0.37 -20.16 -11.47
C VAL A 317 0.81 -21.12 -10.36
N ASP A 318 1.57 -22.16 -10.70
CA ASP A 318 2.04 -23.15 -9.72
C ASP A 318 3.12 -22.62 -8.76
N ASN A 319 3.73 -21.47 -9.08
CA ASN A 319 4.74 -20.81 -8.27
C ASN A 319 4.16 -19.85 -7.22
N PHE A 320 2.87 -19.53 -7.32
CA PHE A 320 2.17 -18.53 -6.50
C PHE A 320 0.83 -19.08 -5.99
N ARG A 321 0.90 -20.18 -5.24
CA ARG A 321 -0.28 -20.96 -4.84
C ARG A 321 -1.13 -20.21 -3.83
N ASP A 322 -0.57 -19.40 -2.94
CA ASP A 322 -1.35 -18.65 -1.95
C ASP A 322 -2.14 -17.51 -2.59
N PHE A 323 -1.50 -16.76 -3.51
CA PHE A 323 -2.20 -15.74 -4.31
C PHE A 323 -3.30 -16.36 -5.18
N CYS A 324 -2.99 -17.45 -5.89
CA CYS A 324 -3.94 -18.09 -6.78
C CYS A 324 -5.07 -18.82 -6.02
N SER A 325 -4.78 -19.42 -4.86
CA SER A 325 -5.82 -20.06 -4.02
C SER A 325 -6.75 -19.02 -3.39
N SER A 326 -6.23 -17.86 -2.99
CA SER A 326 -7.05 -16.74 -2.50
C SER A 326 -8.03 -16.27 -3.58
N PHE A 327 -7.58 -16.13 -4.83
CA PHE A 327 -8.44 -15.82 -5.96
C PHE A 327 -9.47 -16.93 -6.24
N GLN A 328 -9.03 -18.19 -6.34
CA GLN A 328 -9.91 -19.33 -6.62
C GLN A 328 -10.99 -19.53 -5.56
N SER A 329 -10.67 -19.24 -4.30
CA SER A 329 -11.58 -19.26 -3.16
C SER A 329 -12.71 -18.25 -3.31
N LEU A 330 -12.37 -17.03 -3.73
CA LEU A 330 -13.34 -15.96 -3.98
C LEU A 330 -14.21 -16.23 -5.21
N ALA A 331 -13.63 -16.83 -6.26
CA ALA A 331 -14.31 -17.09 -7.52
C ALA A 331 -15.17 -18.38 -7.53
N ALA A 332 -15.17 -19.15 -6.44
CA ALA A 332 -15.91 -20.40 -6.37
C ALA A 332 -17.39 -20.16 -6.03
N GLU A 333 -18.29 -20.47 -6.98
CA GLU A 333 -19.76 -20.42 -6.77
C GLU A 333 -20.23 -21.30 -5.59
N ASN A 334 -19.49 -22.37 -5.28
CA ASN A 334 -19.83 -23.34 -4.21
C ASN A 334 -18.76 -23.41 -3.09
N TRP A 335 -18.33 -22.27 -2.54
CA TRP A 335 -17.34 -22.18 -1.45
C TRP A 335 -17.59 -23.17 -0.29
N LYS A 336 -18.86 -23.37 0.11
CA LYS A 336 -19.21 -24.27 1.22
C LYS A 336 -18.92 -25.75 0.92
N GLU A 337 -18.97 -26.16 -0.34
CA GLU A 337 -18.80 -27.57 -0.74
C GLU A 337 -17.33 -27.98 -0.89
N ARG A 338 -16.42 -27.02 -1.12
CA ARG A 338 -14.98 -27.27 -1.38
C ARG A 338 -14.13 -27.67 -0.17
N ARG A 339 -14.72 -27.80 1.03
CA ARG A 339 -13.97 -28.05 2.28
C ARG A 339 -12.76 -27.11 2.45
N PRO A 340 -12.96 -25.78 2.46
CA PRO A 340 -11.89 -24.77 2.42
C PRO A 340 -10.82 -24.90 3.51
N LYS A 341 -11.16 -25.49 4.67
CA LYS A 341 -10.18 -25.82 5.70
C LYS A 341 -9.06 -26.75 5.22
N LYS A 342 -9.36 -27.70 4.35
CA LYS A 342 -8.39 -28.68 3.86
C LYS A 342 -7.46 -28.07 2.82
N GLU A 343 -7.96 -27.23 1.92
CA GLU A 343 -7.16 -26.59 0.87
C GLU A 343 -6.21 -25.52 1.43
N LEU A 344 -6.69 -24.65 2.33
CA LEU A 344 -5.84 -23.62 2.96
C LEU A 344 -4.72 -24.27 3.80
N VAL A 345 -5.04 -25.33 4.55
CA VAL A 345 -4.04 -26.09 5.34
C VAL A 345 -3.09 -26.88 4.45
N LEU A 346 -3.55 -27.45 3.33
CA LEU A 346 -2.69 -28.15 2.37
C LEU A 346 -1.74 -27.21 1.63
N GLY A 347 -2.14 -25.97 1.36
CA GLY A 347 -1.24 -24.92 0.85
C GLY A 347 -0.10 -24.63 1.84
N VAL A 348 -0.46 -24.36 3.10
CA VAL A 348 0.51 -24.09 4.18
C VAL A 348 1.44 -25.27 4.47
N THR A 349 0.96 -26.52 4.37
CA THR A 349 1.74 -27.72 4.76
C THR A 349 2.63 -28.29 3.65
N ARG A 350 2.42 -27.96 2.37
CA ARG A 350 3.21 -28.54 1.25
C ARG A 350 4.42 -27.71 0.83
N GLU A 351 4.61 -26.50 1.38
CA GLU A 351 5.49 -25.49 0.76
C GLU A 351 6.85 -25.21 1.42
N ILE A 352 7.28 -26.00 2.40
CA ILE A 352 8.66 -25.88 2.93
C ILE A 352 9.72 -26.12 1.82
N TYR A 353 9.38 -26.81 0.73
CA TYR A 353 10.35 -27.22 -0.33
C TYR A 353 10.35 -26.39 -1.63
N LEU A 354 9.34 -25.55 -1.91
CA LEU A 354 9.21 -24.86 -3.21
C LEU A 354 9.81 -23.44 -3.23
N LEU A 355 9.80 -22.75 -2.08
CA LEU A 355 10.31 -21.38 -1.96
C LEU A 355 11.84 -21.27 -2.04
N GLU A 356 12.58 -22.33 -1.69
CA GLU A 356 14.05 -22.36 -1.85
C GLU A 356 14.49 -22.24 -3.31
N ARG A 357 13.70 -22.79 -4.26
CA ARG A 357 14.05 -22.75 -5.69
C ARG A 357 13.83 -21.39 -6.33
N VAL A 358 12.81 -20.65 -5.89
CA VAL A 358 12.44 -19.35 -6.49
C VAL A 358 13.23 -18.20 -5.87
N LEU A 359 13.52 -18.27 -4.57
CA LEU A 359 14.25 -17.20 -3.90
C LEU A 359 15.76 -17.26 -4.12
N GLN A 360 16.34 -18.38 -4.59
CA GLN A 360 17.80 -18.58 -4.64
C GLN A 360 18.52 -18.21 -3.33
N VAL A 361 17.80 -18.19 -2.21
CA VAL A 361 18.35 -18.00 -0.87
C VAL A 361 18.32 -19.38 -0.21
N PRO A 362 19.47 -19.96 0.17
CA PRO A 362 19.47 -21.17 0.98
C PRO A 362 18.85 -20.81 2.34
N LEU A 363 17.59 -21.20 2.56
CA LEU A 363 16.91 -21.04 3.85
C LEU A 363 17.44 -22.03 4.91
N VAL A 364 18.36 -22.92 4.52
CA VAL A 364 19.09 -23.83 5.41
C VAL A 364 20.58 -23.47 5.44
N GLN A 365 20.91 -22.37 6.12
CA GLN A 365 22.30 -22.15 6.59
C GLN A 365 22.41 -21.53 7.99
N CYS A 366 21.29 -21.29 8.70
CA CYS A 366 21.33 -20.82 10.10
C CYS A 366 21.40 -21.93 11.17
N CYS A 367 21.52 -23.20 10.77
CA CYS A 367 21.77 -24.31 11.69
C CYS A 367 22.94 -25.17 11.20
N GLN A 368 24.14 -24.61 11.13
CA GLN A 368 25.35 -25.44 11.17
C GLN A 368 25.76 -25.62 12.65
N PRO A 369 25.94 -26.87 13.14
CA PRO A 369 26.35 -27.12 14.53
C PRO A 369 27.77 -26.67 14.90
N ASP A 370 28.56 -26.15 13.95
CA ASP A 370 30.02 -26.06 14.10
C ASP A 370 30.57 -24.67 14.42
N LEU A 371 29.73 -23.70 14.80
CA LEU A 371 30.19 -22.34 15.16
C LEU A 371 30.46 -22.10 16.66
N PHE A 372 30.43 -23.14 17.49
CA PHE A 372 30.91 -23.06 18.88
C PHE A 372 32.24 -23.81 19.03
N PRO A 373 33.37 -23.12 19.36
CA PRO A 373 34.56 -23.84 19.78
C PRO A 373 34.22 -24.64 21.05
N ARG A 374 34.41 -25.96 21.00
CA ARG A 374 34.26 -26.84 22.17
C ARG A 374 35.24 -26.40 23.26
N THR A 375 34.76 -25.67 24.26
CA THR A 375 35.50 -25.48 25.51
C THR A 375 35.33 -26.71 26.41
N PRO A 376 36.36 -27.13 27.18
CA PRO A 376 36.31 -28.35 27.95
C PRO A 376 35.36 -28.19 29.15
N ARG A 377 34.57 -29.24 29.42
CA ARG A 377 33.70 -29.39 30.60
C ARG A 377 34.35 -28.86 31.88
N GLN A 378 33.87 -27.74 32.39
CA GLN A 378 34.03 -27.36 33.80
C GLN A 378 32.67 -27.46 34.50
N ARG A 379 32.66 -28.22 35.60
CA ARG A 379 31.50 -28.47 36.47
C ARG A 379 31.11 -27.15 37.13
N VAL A 380 29.85 -26.73 36.96
CA VAL A 380 29.28 -25.64 37.75
C VAL A 380 28.65 -26.25 38.99
N HIS A 381 29.39 -26.22 40.09
CA HIS A 381 28.86 -26.35 41.45
C HIS A 381 28.71 -24.95 42.04
N HIS A 382 27.56 -24.72 42.68
CA HIS A 382 27.21 -23.61 43.57
C HIS A 382 27.14 -22.20 42.97
N LEU A 383 25.99 -21.56 43.14
CA LEU A 383 25.83 -20.25 43.82
C LEU A 383 24.35 -19.81 43.71
N PHE A 384 23.52 -20.30 44.63
CA PHE A 384 22.42 -19.49 45.16
C PHE A 384 22.98 -18.76 46.37
N ALA A 385 23.06 -17.44 46.29
CA ALA A 385 23.24 -16.56 47.43
C ALA A 385 22.57 -15.22 47.08
N GLU A 386 21.43 -14.94 47.70
CA GLU A 386 20.94 -13.57 47.90
C GLU A 386 21.91 -12.82 48.84
N PRO A 387 22.05 -11.48 48.74
CA PRO A 387 21.35 -10.58 49.70
C PRO A 387 21.19 -9.11 49.18
N PRO A 388 20.80 -8.11 50.02
CA PRO A 388 20.26 -8.13 51.39
C PRO A 388 18.81 -7.65 51.55
#